data_AF-A0AAD3DWE8-F1
#
_entry.id   AF-A0AAD3DWE8-F1
#
_cell.length_a   1.000
_cell.length_b   1.000
_cell.length_c   1.000
_cell.angle_alpha   90.00
_cell.angle_beta   90.00
_cell.angle_gamma   90.00
#
_symmetry.space_group_name_H-M   'P 1'
#
loop_
_entity.id
_entity.type
_entity.pdbx_description
1 polymer ?
#
loop_
_entity_poly.entity_id
_entity_poly.type
_entity_poly.pdbx_seq_one_letter_code
_entity_poly.pdbx_strand_id
1 'polypeptide(L)'
;MATMLTQRQAAAFSGARVAPKAPVLAAARSRQSVQTKALFGFGGAKAAASPATTTQFMICIDCGYIYDGAQDFKSLPGSYKCPVCASPKNRFKAYKGTDVKGKPNNAPATMKKRKDAKQW
;
A
#
# COMPACT_ATOMS: atom_id res chain seq x y z
N MET A 1 21.32 -20.21 -63.96
CA MET A 1 20.89 -21.48 -64.59
C MET A 1 21.25 -22.62 -63.64
N ALA A 2 20.32 -23.56 -63.42
CA ALA A 2 20.49 -24.89 -62.81
C ALA A 2 20.77 -24.94 -61.28
N THR A 3 19.76 -25.23 -60.45
CA THR A 3 19.49 -26.53 -59.76
C THR A 3 20.49 -26.83 -58.63
N MET A 4 20.08 -27.05 -57.38
CA MET A 4 19.49 -28.31 -56.93
C MET A 4 18.80 -28.14 -55.55
N LEU A 5 17.58 -28.66 -55.45
CA LEU A 5 16.95 -29.09 -54.21
C LEU A 5 17.57 -30.42 -53.77
N THR A 6 17.89 -30.58 -52.48
CA THR A 6 17.92 -31.86 -51.73
C THR A 6 17.78 -31.49 -50.25
N GLN A 7 16.72 -31.68 -49.49
CA GLN A 7 15.66 -32.69 -49.33
C GLN A 7 16.06 -33.98 -48.56
N ARG A 8 15.47 -34.09 -47.34
CA ARG A 8 15.11 -35.29 -46.53
C ARG A 8 16.27 -36.00 -45.80
N GLN A 9 16.14 -36.38 -44.52
CA GLN A 9 15.18 -37.32 -43.88
C GLN A 9 14.97 -36.91 -42.38
N ALA A 10 13.85 -37.05 -41.64
CA ALA A 10 12.68 -37.94 -41.57
C ALA A 10 12.91 -39.35 -40.98
N ALA A 11 12.58 -39.54 -39.69
CA ALA A 11 12.02 -40.74 -39.01
C ALA A 11 12.28 -40.62 -37.48
N ALA A 12 11.46 -41.01 -36.51
CA ALA A 12 10.11 -41.59 -36.41
C ALA A 12 9.59 -41.22 -35.00
N PHE A 13 8.39 -40.66 -34.83
CA PHE A 13 7.12 -41.36 -34.62
C PHE A 13 7.13 -42.44 -33.52
N SER A 14 6.85 -42.01 -32.28
CA SER A 14 5.98 -42.72 -31.32
C SER A 14 5.04 -41.62 -30.80
N GLY A 15 3.78 -41.49 -31.23
CA GLY A 15 2.66 -42.34 -30.81
C GLY A 15 2.48 -42.19 -29.30
N ALA A 16 1.53 -41.41 -28.77
CA ALA A 16 0.10 -41.64 -28.91
C ALA A 16 -0.74 -40.35 -28.88
N ARG A 17 -1.75 -40.32 -29.75
CA ARG A 17 -2.91 -39.43 -29.68
C ARG A 17 -3.92 -40.06 -28.73
N VAL A 18 -4.61 -39.30 -27.87
CA VAL A 18 -6.09 -39.25 -27.78
C VAL A 18 -6.54 -37.93 -27.15
N ALA A 19 -7.41 -37.28 -27.92
CA ALA A 19 -8.33 -36.15 -27.81
C ALA A 19 -8.78 -35.55 -26.44
N PRO A 20 -9.27 -34.28 -26.49
CA PRO A 20 -9.80 -33.50 -25.36
C PRO A 20 -11.29 -33.79 -25.09
N LYS A 21 -11.76 -33.48 -23.88
CA LYS A 21 -13.19 -33.24 -23.61
C LYS A 21 -13.38 -31.88 -22.93
N ALA A 22 -13.96 -30.97 -23.70
CA ALA A 22 -14.50 -29.70 -23.25
C ALA A 22 -15.88 -29.92 -22.57
N PRO A 23 -16.45 -28.89 -21.91
CA PRO A 23 -17.40 -28.99 -20.80
C PRO A 23 -18.86 -28.97 -21.27
N VAL A 24 -19.79 -29.47 -20.44
CA VAL A 24 -21.10 -28.83 -20.14
C VAL A 24 -21.84 -29.62 -19.06
N LEU A 25 -22.25 -28.92 -18.00
CA LEU A 25 -23.52 -29.01 -17.25
C LEU A 25 -23.30 -28.78 -15.76
N ALA A 26 -23.57 -27.53 -15.37
CA ALA A 26 -23.82 -27.13 -14.00
C ALA A 26 -25.09 -27.82 -13.46
N ALA A 27 -25.01 -28.35 -12.24
CA ALA A 27 -26.15 -28.45 -11.35
C ALA A 27 -25.66 -28.37 -9.91
N ALA A 28 -26.12 -27.33 -9.23
CA ALA A 28 -25.72 -26.90 -7.91
C ALA A 28 -25.92 -27.98 -6.83
N ARG A 29 -24.90 -28.18 -5.99
CA ARG A 29 -25.10 -28.65 -4.62
C ARG A 29 -24.54 -27.60 -3.67
N SER A 30 -25.42 -26.66 -3.38
CA SER A 30 -25.36 -25.77 -2.24
C SER A 30 -24.96 -26.56 -0.99
N ARG A 31 -23.73 -26.36 -0.52
CA ARG A 31 -23.37 -26.66 0.87
C ARG A 31 -23.66 -25.39 1.67
N GLN A 32 -24.94 -25.16 1.93
CA GLN A 32 -25.34 -24.22 2.98
C GLN A 32 -24.77 -24.76 4.30
N SER A 33 -23.66 -24.17 4.75
CA SER A 33 -23.31 -24.21 6.16
C SER A 33 -24.42 -23.45 6.89
N VAL A 34 -25.34 -24.20 7.49
CA VAL A 34 -26.34 -23.68 8.41
C VAL A 34 -25.57 -23.21 9.64
N GLN A 35 -25.07 -21.97 9.62
CA GLN A 35 -24.68 -21.29 10.84
C GLN A 35 -25.96 -20.74 11.46
N THR A 36 -26.45 -21.53 12.38
CA THR A 36 -27.55 -21.28 13.28
C THR A 36 -27.44 -19.89 13.91
N LYS A 37 -28.37 -19.02 13.52
CA LYS A 37 -29.04 -17.97 14.31
C LYS A 37 -28.51 -17.80 15.74
N ALA A 38 -27.39 -17.09 15.89
CA ALA A 38 -27.10 -16.36 17.11
C ALA A 38 -27.91 -15.07 17.07
N LEU A 39 -29.12 -15.18 17.59
CA LEU A 39 -30.06 -14.12 17.90
C LEU A 39 -29.51 -13.30 19.09
N PHE A 40 -28.53 -12.42 18.87
CA PHE A 40 -28.16 -11.38 19.84
C PHE A 40 -27.64 -10.12 19.14
N GLY A 41 -28.42 -9.05 19.24
CA GLY A 41 -27.87 -7.72 19.53
C GLY A 41 -27.26 -6.94 18.38
N PHE A 42 -28.09 -6.09 17.75
CA PHE A 42 -27.89 -4.64 17.76
C PHE A 42 -26.44 -4.14 17.94
N GLY A 43 -25.90 -3.46 16.92
CA GLY A 43 -24.89 -2.43 17.14
C GLY A 43 -23.69 -2.55 16.23
N GLY A 44 -23.62 -1.67 15.23
CA GLY A 44 -22.42 -1.49 14.44
C GLY A 44 -21.23 -1.10 15.33
N ALA A 45 -20.06 -1.65 14.98
CA ALA A 45 -18.79 -1.02 15.27
C ALA A 45 -18.06 -0.87 13.93
N LYS A 46 -18.31 0.28 13.29
CA LYS A 46 -17.30 0.94 12.48
C LYS A 46 -15.98 0.79 13.24
N ALA A 47 -14.93 0.28 12.62
CA ALA A 47 -13.61 0.26 13.21
C ALA A 47 -13.26 1.70 13.62
N ALA A 48 -13.57 2.04 14.87
CA ALA A 48 -13.20 3.27 15.50
C ALA A 48 -11.73 3.08 15.80
N ALA A 49 -10.89 3.63 14.92
CA ALA A 49 -9.51 3.91 15.24
C ALA A 49 -9.53 4.71 16.54
N SER A 50 -9.19 4.00 17.61
CA SER A 50 -9.12 4.48 18.99
C SER A 50 -8.29 5.76 19.05
N PRO A 51 -8.69 6.80 19.82
CA PRO A 51 -7.85 7.95 20.10
C PRO A 51 -6.77 7.52 21.10
N ALA A 52 -5.87 6.65 20.66
CA ALA A 52 -4.58 6.51 21.31
C ALA A 52 -3.95 7.91 21.31
N THR A 53 -3.37 8.30 22.44
CA THR A 53 -2.46 9.43 22.59
C THR A 53 -1.33 9.27 21.58
N THR A 54 -1.62 9.58 20.32
CA THR A 54 -0.83 9.21 19.16
C THR A 54 0.08 10.40 18.95
N THR A 55 1.36 10.23 19.21
CA THR A 55 2.44 11.14 18.82
C THR A 55 2.17 11.63 17.39
N GLN A 56 1.62 12.84 17.26
CA GLN A 56 1.17 13.35 15.97
C GLN A 56 2.41 13.82 15.21
N PHE A 57 2.84 13.04 14.23
CA PHE A 57 3.89 13.48 13.32
C PHE A 57 3.44 14.75 12.59
N MET A 58 4.29 15.77 12.61
CA MET A 58 4.02 17.03 11.91
C MET A 58 5.05 17.26 10.82
N ILE A 59 4.58 17.45 9.60
CA ILE A 59 5.41 17.66 8.41
C ILE A 59 5.49 19.13 8.04
N CYS A 60 6.69 19.62 7.73
CA CYS A 60 6.91 20.94 7.17
C CYS A 60 6.60 20.95 5.67
N ILE A 61 5.68 21.81 5.21
CA ILE A 61 5.27 21.86 3.80
C ILE A 61 6.34 22.43 2.85
N ASP A 62 7.32 23.16 3.37
CA ASP A 62 8.35 23.82 2.55
C ASP A 62 9.49 22.87 2.19
N CYS A 63 9.90 22.01 3.13
CA CYS A 63 11.03 21.10 2.96
C CYS A 63 10.70 19.61 3.07
N GLY A 64 9.60 19.22 3.71
CA GLY A 64 9.24 17.82 3.95
C GLY A 64 9.84 17.19 5.20
N TYR A 65 10.42 17.99 6.11
CA TYR A 65 10.90 17.53 7.42
C TYR A 65 9.73 17.05 8.28
N ILE A 66 9.87 15.89 8.93
CA ILE A 66 8.89 15.39 9.91
C ILE A 66 9.41 15.57 11.32
N TYR A 67 8.61 16.28 12.13
CA TYR A 67 8.73 16.37 13.56
C TYR A 67 8.17 15.10 14.21
N ASP A 68 8.96 14.51 15.10
CA ASP A 68 8.74 13.21 15.72
C ASP A 68 7.80 13.24 16.94
N GLY A 69 7.26 14.41 17.30
CA GLY A 69 6.25 14.54 18.34
C GLY A 69 6.78 14.28 19.76
N ALA A 70 8.08 14.42 20.00
CA ALA A 70 8.69 14.25 21.33
C ALA A 70 8.04 15.12 22.42
N GLN A 71 7.48 16.27 22.03
CA GLN A 71 6.64 17.13 22.86
C GLN A 71 5.45 17.59 22.01
N ASP A 72 4.34 17.94 22.67
CA ASP A 72 3.15 18.41 21.98
C ASP A 72 3.48 19.64 21.12
N PHE A 73 3.18 19.54 19.83
CA PHE A 73 3.46 20.64 18.91
C PHE A 73 2.72 21.93 19.31
N LYS A 74 1.59 21.85 20.02
CA LYS A 74 0.89 23.03 20.55
C LYS A 74 1.67 23.74 21.66
N SER A 75 2.36 22.99 22.52
CA SER A 75 3.12 23.51 23.65
C SER A 75 4.44 24.18 23.22
N LEU A 76 4.94 23.86 22.01
CA LEU A 76 6.12 24.53 21.46
C LEU A 76 5.96 26.06 21.41
N PRO A 77 6.99 26.83 21.79
CA PRO A 77 6.97 28.28 21.62
C PRO A 77 6.74 28.64 20.15
N GLY A 78 6.05 29.76 19.90
CA GLY A 78 5.79 30.28 18.55
C GLY A 78 7.08 30.60 17.77
N SER A 79 8.20 30.73 18.47
CA SER A 79 9.54 30.93 17.91
C SER A 79 10.14 29.69 17.25
N TYR A 80 9.53 28.51 17.38
CA TYR A 80 10.03 27.29 16.73
C TYR A 80 10.07 27.45 15.20
N LYS A 81 11.24 27.15 14.63
CA LYS A 81 11.50 27.13 13.20
C LYS A 81 11.91 25.72 12.77
N CYS A 82 11.61 25.37 11.52
CA CYS A 82 12.11 24.13 10.95
C CYS A 82 13.65 24.13 10.94
N PRO A 83 14.32 23.08 11.45
CA PRO A 83 15.78 23.03 11.52
C PRO A 83 16.46 22.91 10.15
N VAL A 84 15.70 22.57 9.10
CA VAL A 84 16.23 22.36 7.74
C VAL A 84 16.09 23.63 6.87
N CYS A 85 14.95 24.32 6.97
CA CYS A 85 14.62 25.43 6.06
C CYS A 85 14.24 26.74 6.78
N ALA A 86 14.32 26.79 8.11
CA ALA A 86 13.96 27.95 8.93
C ALA A 86 12.49 28.44 8.80
N SER A 87 11.61 27.68 8.13
CA SER A 87 10.19 28.02 8.04
C SER A 87 9.52 28.10 9.42
N PRO A 88 8.57 29.03 9.62
CA PRO A 88 7.88 29.17 10.89
C PRO A 88 6.96 27.98 11.19
N LYS A 89 6.65 27.79 12.48
CA LYS A 89 5.71 26.80 13.01
C LYS A 89 4.38 26.70 12.23
N ASN A 90 3.88 27.83 11.71
CA ASN A 90 2.62 27.90 10.96
C ASN A 90 2.64 27.15 9.62
N ARG A 91 3.82 26.77 9.12
CA ARG A 91 3.99 25.98 7.88
C ARG A 91 4.00 24.48 8.13
N PHE A 92 3.88 24.04 9.38
CA PHE A 92 3.75 22.62 9.70
C PHE A 92 2.30 22.15 9.61
N LYS A 93 2.08 20.94 9.11
CA LYS A 93 0.77 20.30 9.01
C LYS A 93 0.82 18.89 9.58
N ALA A 94 -0.36 18.33 9.87
CA ALA A 94 -0.47 16.94 10.27
C ALA A 94 0.03 16.05 9.12
N TYR A 95 0.93 15.13 9.45
CA TYR A 95 1.47 14.20 8.49
C TYR A 95 0.43 13.12 8.15
N LYS A 96 0.19 12.90 6.85
CA LYS A 96 -0.81 11.95 6.32
C LYS A 96 -0.21 10.70 5.70
N GLY A 97 1.12 10.59 5.64
CA GLY A 97 1.81 9.46 5.03
C GLY A 97 1.88 8.23 5.96
N THR A 98 2.15 7.07 5.37
CA THR A 98 2.30 5.78 6.09
C THR A 98 3.75 5.29 6.14
N ASP A 99 4.69 6.06 5.59
CA ASP A 99 6.11 5.68 5.51
C ASP A 99 6.90 5.83 6.83
N VAL A 100 6.31 6.46 7.85
CA VAL A 100 6.95 6.61 9.16
C VAL A 100 6.31 5.63 10.14
N LYS A 101 7.05 4.58 10.48
CA LYS A 101 6.72 3.63 11.54
C LYS A 101 7.76 3.77 12.65
N GLY A 102 7.64 4.80 13.47
CA GLY A 102 8.59 5.14 14.53
C GLY A 102 9.35 6.44 14.25
N LYS A 103 10.67 6.47 14.46
CA LYS A 103 11.47 7.69 14.26
C LYS A 103 11.51 8.07 12.77
N PRO A 104 11.08 9.28 12.39
CA PRO A 104 11.11 9.71 10.99
C PRO A 104 12.54 9.83 10.48
N ASN A 105 12.80 9.27 9.30
CA ASN A 105 14.05 9.49 8.59
C ASN A 105 14.00 10.86 7.89
N ASN A 106 14.75 11.84 8.38
CA ASN A 106 14.84 13.19 7.81
C ASN A 106 16.04 13.38 6.86
N ALA A 107 16.45 12.33 6.16
CA ALA A 107 17.39 12.44 5.04
C ALA A 107 16.83 13.34 3.91
N PRO A 108 17.69 14.07 3.17
CA PRO A 108 17.24 14.99 2.12
C PRO A 108 16.43 14.29 1.02
N ALA A 109 16.81 13.07 0.64
CA ALA A 109 16.10 12.28 -0.37
C ALA A 109 14.68 11.89 0.06
N THR A 110 14.48 11.51 1.33
CA THR A 110 13.16 11.14 1.84
C THR A 110 12.29 12.39 2.02
N MET A 111 12.86 13.50 2.51
CA MET A 111 12.14 14.78 2.63
C MET A 111 11.61 15.23 1.27
N LYS A 112 12.44 15.17 0.22
CA LYS A 112 12.02 15.49 -1.16
C LYS A 112 10.87 14.59 -1.62
N LYS A 113 10.96 13.27 -1.44
CA LYS A 113 9.88 12.33 -1.81
C LYS A 113 8.56 12.65 -1.13
N ARG A 114 8.57 12.92 0.17
CA ARG A 114 7.37 13.25 0.95
C ARG A 114 6.77 14.60 0.53
N LYS A 115 7.65 15.55 0.15
CA LYS A 115 7.28 16.85 -0.41
C LYS A 115 6.60 16.72 -1.77
N ASP A 116 7.23 15.99 -2.68
CA ASP A 116 6.71 15.75 -4.03
C ASP A 116 5.38 14.95 -3.97
N ALA A 117 5.26 14.04 -3.02
CA ALA A 117 4.03 13.27 -2.75
C ALA A 117 2.97 14.03 -1.94
N LYS A 118 3.26 15.26 -1.48
CA LYS A 118 2.33 16.12 -0.75
C LYS A 118 1.62 15.40 0.41
N GLN A 119 2.38 14.77 1.29
CA GLN A 119 1.84 13.95 2.39
C GLN A 119 1.29 14.78 3.58
N TRP A 120 0.65 15.92 3.29
CA TRP A 120 0.01 16.84 4.25
C TRP A 120 -1.33 17.38 3.78
#